data_AF-A0A7W8YRH8-F1
#
_entry.id   AF-A0A7W8YRH8-F1
#
_cell.length_a   1.000
_cell.length_b   1.000
_cell.length_c   1.000
_cell.angle_alpha   90.00
_cell.angle_beta   90.00
_cell.angle_gamma   90.00
#
_symmetry.space_group_name_H-M   'P 1'
#
loop_
_entity.id
_entity.type
_entity.pdbx_description
1 polymer ?
#
loop_
_entity_poly.entity_id
_entity_poly.type
_entity_poly.pdbx_seq_one_letter_code
_entity_poly.pdbx_strand_id
1 'polypeptide(L)'
;MADRLFGITDTGRVRANNEDEFITQEVMQNKFMIAGVIDGVGGYAGGEIAAALTKEVILRELETIEPDLISQLSRVFYLANEQIATHKKGDLELMDMACVATLAVIDRQNNLLHYVHVGDTRLYLFRDHSLVKISHDQSFVGFLEDSGRLTEEAAMQHPKRNQINQALGLTSREGMTDPYFETGSSPFLPDDLILLCSDGLTDMVDAALITAVLNGSETLAVKAARLVEEANLAGGKDNVTVVLAKNDKVRASYEFSKTEQVKPVAVSAAVTATESYTAAEPLKSTVKALPEQNIVQQKSGKGLIILLSALCLLFLGTTIWLFLYHTAEGTKLEQPGTVLVTPVKPGLNPQEKKISDMLLSLKGDTLLLADTVFKVPVLLSQALTIDRDTLILKTKGNIVFQSDSAYKGPALILSPKCKYVKIDQLVLENFETGVVSYNNALDLKNIRFNQVNYPVQVRFVFPDQFYVNGRLSKRNYAADSLAKK
;
A
#
# COMPACT_ATOMS: atom_id res chain seq x y z
N MET A 1 -19.07 -23.98 -19.18
CA MET A 1 -18.34 -23.92 -17.90
C MET A 1 -18.24 -22.46 -17.50
N ALA A 2 -18.19 -22.15 -16.20
CA ALA A 2 -18.03 -20.76 -15.78
C ALA A 2 -16.62 -20.27 -16.16
N ASP A 3 -16.54 -19.12 -16.82
CA ASP A 3 -15.28 -18.49 -17.25
C ASP A 3 -14.65 -17.75 -16.06
N ARG A 4 -14.14 -18.53 -15.08
CA ARG A 4 -13.65 -18.00 -13.80
C ARG A 4 -12.22 -18.40 -13.45
N LEU A 5 -11.66 -19.39 -14.13
CA LEU A 5 -10.31 -19.87 -13.90
C LEU A 5 -9.77 -20.44 -15.21
N PHE A 6 -8.62 -19.94 -15.67
CA PHE A 6 -7.99 -20.39 -16.90
C PHE A 6 -6.47 -20.22 -16.82
N GLY A 7 -5.73 -21.16 -17.39
CA GLY A 7 -4.26 -21.14 -17.41
C GLY A 7 -3.74 -21.63 -18.76
N ILE A 8 -2.64 -21.05 -19.20
CA ILE A 8 -1.94 -21.41 -20.43
C ILE A 8 -0.43 -21.21 -20.24
N THR A 9 0.35 -22.05 -20.89
CA THR A 9 1.81 -21.93 -20.98
C THR A 9 2.25 -22.13 -22.42
N ASP A 10 3.29 -21.42 -22.84
CA ASP A 10 3.89 -21.50 -24.17
C ASP A 10 5.42 -21.50 -24.02
N THR A 11 6.11 -22.31 -24.84
CA THR A 11 7.57 -22.43 -24.80
C THR A 11 8.28 -21.11 -25.15
N GLY A 12 7.60 -20.16 -25.78
CA GLY A 12 8.21 -18.98 -26.34
C GLY A 12 8.73 -19.25 -27.76
N ARG A 13 9.47 -18.28 -28.31
CA ARG A 13 10.06 -18.36 -29.66
C ARG A 13 11.51 -18.80 -29.67
N VAL A 14 12.23 -18.62 -28.55
CA VAL A 14 13.68 -18.83 -28.48
C VAL A 14 14.06 -20.12 -27.77
N ARG A 15 13.32 -20.52 -26.73
CA ARG A 15 13.61 -21.74 -25.96
C ARG A 15 13.20 -22.99 -26.74
N ALA A 16 13.89 -24.10 -26.48
CA ALA A 16 13.58 -25.40 -27.08
C ALA A 16 12.71 -26.29 -26.18
N ASN A 17 12.67 -26.00 -24.89
CA ASN A 17 11.89 -26.71 -23.89
C ASN A 17 11.07 -25.73 -23.06
N ASN A 18 9.93 -26.20 -22.53
CA ASN A 18 9.15 -25.46 -21.56
C ASN A 18 9.44 -26.00 -20.16
N GLU A 19 10.02 -25.16 -19.31
CA GLU A 19 10.35 -25.45 -17.91
C GLU A 19 9.29 -24.87 -16.95
N ASP A 20 8.30 -24.14 -17.48
CA ASP A 20 7.17 -23.64 -16.70
C ASP A 20 6.08 -24.70 -16.50
N GLU A 21 5.42 -24.60 -15.36
CA GLU A 21 4.20 -25.31 -15.02
C GLU A 21 3.14 -24.35 -14.47
N PHE A 22 1.88 -24.73 -14.60
CA PHE A 22 0.76 -23.98 -14.01
C PHE A 22 -0.27 -24.87 -13.33
N ILE A 23 -1.04 -24.27 -12.44
CA ILE A 23 -2.12 -24.90 -11.67
C ILE A 23 -3.41 -24.12 -11.87
N THR A 24 -4.47 -24.84 -12.24
CA THR A 24 -5.85 -24.35 -12.26
C THR A 24 -6.77 -25.46 -11.77
N GLN A 25 -7.20 -25.41 -10.51
CA GLN A 25 -8.06 -26.43 -9.92
C GLN A 25 -9.17 -25.83 -9.06
N GLU A 26 -10.36 -26.40 -9.15
CA GLU A 26 -11.44 -26.15 -8.18
C GLU A 26 -11.48 -27.33 -7.20
N VAL A 27 -11.46 -27.05 -5.89
CA VAL A 27 -11.48 -28.07 -4.84
C VAL A 27 -12.64 -27.86 -3.87
N MET A 28 -12.96 -28.91 -3.11
CA MET A 28 -14.03 -28.91 -2.11
C MET A 28 -15.37 -28.40 -2.68
N GLN A 29 -15.86 -29.03 -3.76
CA GLN A 29 -17.11 -28.67 -4.44
C GLN A 29 -17.14 -27.21 -4.93
N ASN A 30 -16.03 -26.75 -5.51
CA ASN A 30 -15.85 -25.40 -6.05
C ASN A 30 -15.94 -24.29 -4.98
N LYS A 31 -15.70 -24.63 -3.71
CA LYS A 31 -15.56 -23.66 -2.62
C LYS A 31 -14.25 -22.90 -2.74
N PHE A 32 -13.18 -23.57 -3.17
CA PHE A 32 -11.88 -22.96 -3.36
C PHE A 32 -11.42 -23.09 -4.81
N MET A 33 -10.72 -22.06 -5.30
CA MET A 33 -9.97 -22.12 -6.54
C MET A 33 -8.48 -22.03 -6.22
N ILE A 34 -7.69 -22.90 -6.82
CA ILE A 34 -6.25 -22.95 -6.71
C ILE A 34 -5.70 -22.50 -8.07
N ALA A 35 -4.91 -21.43 -8.05
CA ALA A 35 -4.27 -20.83 -9.20
C ALA A 35 -2.77 -20.70 -8.91
N GLY A 36 -1.90 -21.20 -9.78
CA GLY A 36 -0.46 -21.19 -9.52
C GLY A 36 0.36 -21.13 -10.78
N VAL A 37 1.52 -20.48 -10.70
CA VAL A 37 2.57 -20.51 -11.72
C VAL A 37 3.87 -20.95 -11.06
N ILE A 38 4.58 -21.84 -11.72
CA ILE A 38 5.85 -22.40 -11.29
C ILE A 38 6.79 -22.29 -12.48
N ASP A 39 7.96 -21.72 -12.30
CA ASP A 39 8.94 -21.51 -13.35
C ASP A 39 10.23 -22.22 -12.94
N GLY A 40 10.63 -23.20 -13.74
CA GLY A 40 11.87 -23.93 -13.57
C GLY A 40 13.06 -23.06 -13.93
N VAL A 41 13.98 -22.86 -12.99
CA VAL A 41 15.11 -21.95 -13.20
C VAL A 41 16.08 -22.54 -14.24
N GLY A 42 16.01 -21.99 -15.46
CA GLY A 42 16.84 -22.40 -16.59
C GLY A 42 18.33 -22.07 -16.43
N GLY A 43 19.19 -22.93 -16.99
CA GLY A 43 20.66 -22.85 -16.88
C GLY A 43 21.30 -23.97 -16.05
N TYR A 44 20.45 -24.76 -15.39
CA TYR A 44 20.79 -25.97 -14.67
C TYR A 44 19.95 -27.12 -15.22
N ALA A 45 20.43 -28.37 -15.15
CA ALA A 45 19.61 -29.49 -15.59
C ALA A 45 18.47 -29.74 -14.57
N GLY A 46 17.24 -29.94 -15.08
CA GLY A 46 16.08 -30.37 -14.30
C GLY A 46 15.11 -29.28 -13.84
N GLY A 47 15.12 -28.08 -14.43
CA GLY A 47 14.14 -27.03 -14.10
C GLY A 47 12.69 -27.51 -14.27
N GLU A 48 12.41 -28.21 -15.37
CA GLU A 48 11.12 -28.84 -15.66
C GLU A 48 10.74 -29.91 -14.63
N ILE A 49 11.74 -30.64 -14.10
CA ILE A 49 11.54 -31.65 -13.07
C ILE A 49 11.20 -30.98 -11.74
N ALA A 50 11.91 -29.92 -11.36
CA ALA A 50 11.64 -29.15 -10.15
C ALA A 50 10.24 -28.52 -10.18
N ALA A 51 9.84 -27.98 -11.34
CA ALA A 51 8.51 -27.42 -11.55
C ALA A 51 7.40 -28.49 -11.42
N ALA A 52 7.60 -29.64 -12.08
CA ALA A 52 6.66 -30.76 -12.02
C ALA A 52 6.50 -31.34 -10.59
N LEU A 53 7.60 -31.55 -9.87
CA LEU A 53 7.57 -32.02 -8.48
C LEU A 53 6.85 -31.04 -7.55
N THR A 54 7.09 -29.73 -7.73
CA THR A 54 6.42 -28.68 -6.97
C THR A 54 4.91 -28.70 -7.23
N LYS A 55 4.50 -28.81 -8.49
CA LYS A 55 3.09 -28.93 -8.88
C LYS A 55 2.43 -30.15 -8.24
N GLU A 56 3.08 -31.32 -8.29
CA GLU A 56 2.57 -32.54 -7.68
C GLU A 56 2.31 -32.38 -6.18
N VAL A 57 3.28 -31.83 -5.44
CA VAL A 57 3.15 -31.58 -4.00
C VAL A 57 2.02 -30.60 -3.72
N ILE A 58 1.91 -29.50 -4.47
CA ILE A 58 0.84 -28.51 -4.28
C ILE A 58 -0.53 -29.16 -4.47
N LEU A 59 -0.73 -29.90 -5.57
CA LEU A 59 -2.01 -30.53 -5.87
C LEU A 59 -2.41 -31.53 -4.78
N ARG A 60 -1.46 -32.35 -4.32
CA ARG A 60 -1.70 -33.34 -3.26
C ARG A 60 -2.04 -32.70 -1.91
N GLU A 61 -1.25 -31.71 -1.48
CA GLU A 61 -1.39 -31.11 -0.15
C GLU A 61 -2.61 -30.17 -0.05
N LEU A 62 -3.12 -29.67 -1.18
CA LEU A 62 -4.30 -28.81 -1.25
C LEU A 62 -5.57 -29.52 -1.74
N GLU A 63 -5.59 -30.85 -1.84
CA GLU A 63 -6.84 -31.61 -2.02
C GLU A 63 -7.85 -31.30 -0.90
N THR A 64 -7.33 -31.01 0.29
CA THR A 64 -8.09 -30.55 1.46
C THR A 64 -7.54 -29.21 1.94
N ILE A 65 -8.44 -28.28 2.26
CA ILE A 65 -8.07 -26.96 2.77
C ILE A 65 -8.25 -26.91 4.28
N GLU A 66 -7.17 -26.59 4.99
CA GLU A 66 -7.14 -26.45 6.44
C GLU A 66 -7.68 -25.07 6.90
N PRO A 67 -8.16 -24.95 8.16
CA PRO A 67 -8.58 -23.66 8.69
C PRO A 67 -7.48 -22.59 8.71
N ASP A 68 -6.23 -22.99 8.97
CA ASP A 68 -5.06 -22.12 8.91
C ASP A 68 -4.35 -22.22 7.55
N LEU A 69 -5.01 -21.67 6.54
CA LEU A 69 -4.57 -21.78 5.15
C LEU A 69 -3.20 -21.12 4.91
N ILE A 70 -2.84 -20.03 5.61
CA ILE A 70 -1.53 -19.40 5.41
C ILE A 70 -0.40 -20.32 5.88
N SER A 71 -0.56 -20.95 7.06
CA SER A 71 0.40 -21.95 7.52
C SER A 71 0.45 -23.18 6.61
N GLN A 72 -0.70 -23.62 6.08
CA GLN A 72 -0.76 -24.70 5.11
C GLN A 72 0.02 -24.36 3.82
N LEU A 73 -0.16 -23.15 3.27
CA LEU A 73 0.54 -22.71 2.07
C LEU A 73 2.07 -22.67 2.25
N SER A 74 2.55 -22.13 3.37
CA SER A 74 3.97 -22.19 3.71
C SER A 74 4.48 -23.62 3.84
N ARG A 75 3.71 -24.49 4.51
CA ARG A 75 4.04 -25.92 4.67
C ARG A 75 4.14 -26.63 3.32
N VAL A 76 3.24 -26.35 2.39
CA VAL A 76 3.25 -26.92 1.03
C VAL A 76 4.57 -26.56 0.31
N PHE A 77 5.01 -25.31 0.38
CA PHE A 77 6.29 -24.89 -0.24
C PHE A 77 7.50 -25.53 0.45
N TYR A 78 7.49 -25.70 1.76
CA TYR A 78 8.54 -26.47 2.45
C TYR A 78 8.58 -27.93 1.98
N LEU A 79 7.42 -28.58 1.84
CA LEU A 79 7.34 -29.96 1.36
C LEU A 79 7.82 -30.08 -0.10
N ALA A 80 7.48 -29.11 -0.96
CA ALA A 80 7.97 -29.05 -2.33
C ALA A 80 9.50 -28.92 -2.36
N ASN A 81 10.07 -28.03 -1.54
CA ASN A 81 11.52 -27.88 -1.40
C ASN A 81 12.21 -29.18 -0.95
N GLU A 82 11.62 -29.89 0.03
CA GLU A 82 12.15 -31.18 0.50
C GLU A 82 12.05 -32.28 -0.57
N GLN A 83 10.98 -32.29 -1.36
CA GLN A 83 10.81 -33.23 -2.45
C GLN A 83 11.87 -33.02 -3.54
N ILE A 84 12.11 -31.77 -3.93
CA ILE A 84 13.19 -31.40 -4.85
C ILE A 84 14.53 -31.83 -4.27
N ALA A 85 14.84 -31.46 -3.02
CA ALA A 85 16.10 -31.82 -2.37
C ALA A 85 16.33 -33.34 -2.26
N THR A 86 15.27 -34.13 -2.09
CA THR A 86 15.35 -35.59 -2.07
C THR A 86 15.69 -36.15 -3.44
N HIS A 87 15.06 -35.63 -4.48
CA HIS A 87 15.31 -36.06 -5.86
C HIS A 87 16.73 -35.70 -6.33
N LYS A 88 17.29 -34.56 -5.89
CA LYS A 88 18.70 -34.19 -6.11
C LYS A 88 19.71 -35.21 -5.58
N LYS A 89 19.39 -35.91 -4.49
CA LYS A 89 20.31 -36.91 -3.91
C LYS A 89 20.44 -38.17 -4.77
N GLY A 90 19.49 -38.40 -5.67
CA GLY A 90 19.45 -39.57 -6.55
C GLY A 90 20.22 -39.40 -7.86
N ASP A 91 20.49 -38.15 -8.27
CA ASP A 91 21.10 -37.84 -9.56
C ASP A 91 22.00 -36.60 -9.49
N LEU A 92 23.29 -36.78 -9.80
CA LEU A 92 24.28 -35.70 -9.77
C LEU A 92 24.03 -34.66 -10.87
N GLU A 93 23.39 -35.04 -11.98
CA GLU A 93 23.08 -34.11 -13.06
C GLU A 93 22.00 -33.11 -12.62
N LEU A 94 21.14 -33.50 -11.68
CA LEU A 94 20.03 -32.68 -11.17
C LEU A 94 20.38 -31.85 -9.93
N MET A 95 21.66 -31.81 -9.51
CA MET A 95 22.05 -31.17 -8.24
C MET A 95 21.65 -29.69 -8.14
N ASP A 96 21.55 -29.00 -9.27
CA ASP A 96 21.22 -27.59 -9.31
C ASP A 96 19.74 -27.32 -9.66
N MET A 97 18.91 -28.35 -9.84
CA MET A 97 17.50 -28.14 -10.20
C MET A 97 16.76 -27.26 -9.19
N ALA A 98 16.02 -26.27 -9.67
CA ALA A 98 15.31 -25.34 -8.82
C ALA A 98 14.12 -24.75 -9.57
N CYS A 99 13.16 -24.22 -8.85
CA CYS A 99 12.05 -23.48 -9.44
C CYS A 99 11.60 -22.34 -8.53
N VAL A 100 11.10 -21.28 -9.12
CA VAL A 100 10.35 -20.22 -8.44
C VAL A 100 8.86 -20.54 -8.55
N ALA A 101 8.05 -20.04 -7.61
CA ALA A 101 6.64 -20.38 -7.59
C ALA A 101 5.79 -19.31 -6.91
N THR A 102 4.63 -19.04 -7.49
CA THR A 102 3.57 -18.23 -6.89
C THR A 102 2.28 -19.01 -6.91
N LEU A 103 1.63 -19.11 -5.75
CA LEU A 103 0.41 -19.87 -5.54
C LEU A 103 -0.64 -19.01 -4.86
N ALA A 104 -1.85 -19.03 -5.40
CA ALA A 104 -3.02 -18.34 -4.91
C ALA A 104 -4.15 -19.33 -4.63
N VAL A 105 -4.74 -19.26 -3.43
CA VAL A 105 -5.94 -19.99 -3.05
C VAL A 105 -7.05 -18.98 -2.75
N ILE A 106 -8.13 -19.08 -3.53
CA ILE A 106 -9.28 -18.18 -3.44
C ILE A 106 -10.38 -18.89 -2.66
N ASP A 107 -10.71 -18.38 -1.48
CA ASP A 107 -11.91 -18.75 -0.73
C ASP A 107 -13.12 -18.04 -1.34
N ARG A 108 -13.85 -18.76 -2.18
CA ARG A 108 -15.03 -18.21 -2.84
C ARG A 108 -16.15 -17.99 -1.85
N GLN A 109 -16.22 -18.63 -0.70
CA GLN A 109 -17.30 -18.37 0.25
C GLN A 109 -17.08 -17.02 0.94
N ASN A 110 -15.86 -16.79 1.42
CA ASN A 110 -15.50 -15.63 2.23
C ASN A 110 -14.96 -14.43 1.44
N ASN A 111 -14.82 -14.53 0.10
CA ASN A 111 -14.25 -13.48 -0.75
C ASN A 111 -12.82 -13.11 -0.33
N LEU A 112 -11.99 -14.12 -0.10
CA LEU A 112 -10.60 -13.95 0.31
C LEU A 112 -9.66 -14.63 -0.70
N LEU A 113 -8.54 -13.96 -0.95
CA LEU A 113 -7.38 -14.48 -1.66
C LEU A 113 -6.27 -14.68 -0.63
N HIS A 114 -5.73 -15.90 -0.55
CA HIS A 114 -4.54 -16.23 0.20
C HIS A 114 -3.43 -16.58 -0.78
N TYR A 115 -2.20 -16.18 -0.52
CA TYR A 115 -1.08 -16.48 -1.40
C TYR A 115 0.20 -16.86 -0.66
N VAL A 116 1.04 -17.61 -1.36
CA VAL A 116 2.44 -17.85 -1.02
C VAL A 116 3.29 -17.67 -2.27
N HIS A 117 4.45 -17.06 -2.11
CA HIS A 117 5.33 -16.67 -3.19
C HIS A 117 6.80 -16.90 -2.83
N VAL A 118 7.57 -17.37 -3.81
CA VAL A 118 9.02 -17.42 -3.78
C VAL A 118 9.60 -17.16 -5.18
N GLY A 119 10.63 -16.33 -5.27
CA GLY A 119 11.32 -15.98 -6.51
C GLY A 119 10.74 -14.77 -7.24
N ASP A 120 10.58 -14.85 -8.55
CA ASP A 120 10.23 -13.71 -9.43
C ASP A 120 9.07 -13.98 -10.39
N THR A 121 8.36 -15.10 -10.22
CA THR A 121 6.98 -15.21 -10.72
C THR A 121 6.09 -14.17 -10.02
N ARG A 122 5.08 -13.65 -10.70
CA ARG A 122 4.32 -12.48 -10.22
C ARG A 122 2.85 -12.78 -10.01
N LEU A 123 2.27 -12.20 -8.96
CA LEU A 123 0.83 -12.14 -8.69
C LEU A 123 0.36 -10.69 -8.75
N TYR A 124 -0.64 -10.45 -9.59
CA TYR A 124 -1.32 -9.17 -9.71
C TYR A 124 -2.80 -9.31 -9.34
N LEU A 125 -3.35 -8.27 -8.71
CA LEU A 125 -4.78 -8.06 -8.56
C LEU A 125 -5.22 -6.94 -9.48
N PHE A 126 -6.19 -7.26 -10.33
CA PHE A 126 -6.86 -6.34 -11.21
C PHE A 126 -8.26 -6.03 -10.65
N ARG A 127 -8.48 -4.77 -10.27
CA ARG A 127 -9.74 -4.27 -9.70
C ARG A 127 -9.99 -2.85 -10.18
N ASP A 128 -11.24 -2.55 -10.53
CA ASP A 128 -11.67 -1.19 -10.93
C ASP A 128 -10.76 -0.59 -12.01
N HIS A 129 -10.44 -1.39 -13.05
CA HIS A 129 -9.56 -1.03 -14.17
C HIS A 129 -8.08 -0.77 -13.80
N SER A 130 -7.67 -1.07 -12.57
CA SER A 130 -6.30 -0.90 -12.07
C SER A 130 -5.63 -2.24 -11.82
N LEU A 131 -4.39 -2.40 -12.31
CA LEU A 131 -3.54 -3.56 -12.10
C LEU A 131 -2.53 -3.25 -10.98
N VAL A 132 -2.53 -4.05 -9.92
CA VAL A 132 -1.65 -3.87 -8.76
C VAL A 132 -0.87 -5.16 -8.51
N LYS A 133 0.46 -5.07 -8.53
CA LYS A 133 1.36 -6.16 -8.15
C LYS A 133 1.23 -6.41 -6.64
N ILE A 134 0.98 -7.66 -6.25
CA ILE A 134 0.84 -8.10 -4.85
C ILE A 134 2.13 -8.74 -4.36
N SER A 135 2.76 -9.61 -5.16
CA SER A 135 4.02 -10.27 -4.81
C SER A 135 5.21 -9.32 -4.99
N HIS A 136 6.27 -9.54 -4.23
CA HIS A 136 7.53 -8.81 -4.36
C HIS A 136 8.60 -9.73 -4.92
N ASP A 137 9.27 -9.29 -5.98
CA ASP A 137 10.26 -10.13 -6.65
C ASP A 137 11.45 -10.33 -5.71
N GLN A 138 11.71 -11.57 -5.35
CA GLN A 138 12.82 -11.97 -4.47
C GLN A 138 14.14 -12.06 -5.25
N SER A 139 14.42 -11.01 -6.02
CA SER A 139 15.62 -10.80 -6.83
C SER A 139 16.29 -9.48 -6.44
N PHE A 140 17.57 -9.31 -6.77
CA PHE A 140 18.28 -8.06 -6.47
C PHE A 140 17.65 -6.85 -7.19
N VAL A 141 17.26 -7.05 -8.46
CA VAL A 141 16.66 -6.00 -9.29
C VAL A 141 15.22 -5.72 -8.86
N GLY A 142 14.45 -6.77 -8.55
CA GLY A 142 13.10 -6.68 -8.00
C GLY A 142 13.05 -5.82 -6.75
N PHE A 143 13.95 -6.05 -5.80
CA PHE A 143 14.06 -5.22 -4.59
C PHE A 143 14.32 -3.73 -4.91
N LEU A 144 15.14 -3.43 -5.93
CA LEU A 144 15.42 -2.05 -6.31
C LEU A 144 14.22 -1.39 -7.00
N GLU A 145 13.50 -2.13 -7.83
CA GLU A 145 12.25 -1.70 -8.46
C GLU A 145 11.18 -1.42 -7.39
N ASP A 146 10.87 -2.41 -6.55
CA ASP A 146 9.84 -2.32 -5.51
C ASP A 146 10.13 -1.20 -4.49
N SER A 147 11.41 -0.87 -4.26
CA SER A 147 11.84 0.24 -3.38
C SER A 147 11.88 1.61 -4.09
N GLY A 148 11.53 1.69 -5.37
CA GLY A 148 11.55 2.91 -6.18
C GLY A 148 12.96 3.44 -6.48
N ARG A 149 13.99 2.61 -6.29
CA ARG A 149 15.38 2.93 -6.63
C ARG A 149 15.69 2.71 -8.11
N LEU A 150 14.94 1.82 -8.76
CA LEU A 150 14.90 1.66 -10.21
C LEU A 150 13.47 1.89 -10.70
N THR A 151 13.35 2.48 -11.88
CA THR A 151 12.09 2.44 -12.63
C THR A 151 11.93 1.06 -13.27
N GLU A 152 10.72 0.69 -13.66
CA GLU A 152 10.43 -0.55 -14.38
C GLU A 152 11.32 -0.69 -15.63
N GLU A 153 11.44 0.37 -16.43
CA GLU A 153 12.28 0.35 -17.63
C GLU A 153 13.77 0.18 -17.32
N ALA A 154 14.24 0.75 -16.21
CA ALA A 154 15.62 0.61 -15.78
C ALA A 154 15.91 -0.78 -15.20
N ALA A 155 14.94 -1.38 -14.49
CA ALA A 155 15.00 -2.75 -14.02
C ALA A 155 15.12 -3.74 -15.19
N MET A 156 14.32 -3.53 -16.24
CA MET A 156 14.33 -4.33 -17.47
C MET A 156 15.66 -4.33 -18.22
N GLN A 157 16.43 -3.24 -18.13
CA GLN A 157 17.75 -3.11 -18.78
C GLN A 157 18.91 -3.50 -17.84
N HIS A 158 18.62 -3.87 -16.60
CA HIS A 158 19.66 -4.11 -15.61
C HIS A 158 20.44 -5.42 -15.90
N PRO A 159 21.79 -5.42 -15.86
CA PRO A 159 22.60 -6.59 -16.20
C PRO A 159 22.39 -7.80 -15.27
N LYS A 160 21.84 -7.56 -14.07
CA LYS A 160 21.52 -8.60 -13.08
C LYS A 160 20.03 -8.92 -12.99
N ARG A 161 19.22 -8.58 -14.00
CA ARG A 161 17.76 -8.75 -13.91
C ARG A 161 17.35 -10.22 -13.67
N ASN A 162 18.06 -11.18 -14.28
CA ASN A 162 17.83 -12.62 -14.10
C ASN A 162 18.48 -13.23 -12.83
N GLN A 163 18.87 -12.44 -11.83
CA GLN A 163 19.48 -12.96 -10.60
C GLN A 163 18.45 -13.13 -9.48
N ILE A 164 17.98 -14.36 -9.30
CA ILE A 164 17.06 -14.76 -8.25
C ILE A 164 17.82 -15.02 -6.94
N ASN A 165 17.32 -14.50 -5.81
CA ASN A 165 17.94 -14.71 -4.49
C ASN A 165 17.30 -15.89 -3.71
N GLN A 166 16.04 -16.22 -4.00
CA GLN A 166 15.27 -17.23 -3.28
C GLN A 166 14.46 -18.07 -4.28
N ALA A 167 14.54 -19.39 -4.15
CA ALA A 167 13.78 -20.33 -4.98
C ALA A 167 13.69 -21.69 -4.26
N LEU A 168 12.74 -22.52 -4.66
CA LEU A 168 12.64 -23.90 -4.18
C LEU A 168 13.78 -24.72 -4.81
N GLY A 169 14.43 -25.57 -4.01
CA GLY A 169 15.55 -26.40 -4.43
C GLY A 169 16.93 -25.75 -4.24
N LEU A 170 17.02 -24.43 -4.06
CA LEU A 170 18.32 -23.75 -3.89
C LEU A 170 18.88 -23.83 -2.47
N THR A 171 18.01 -23.85 -1.45
CA THR A 171 18.42 -23.79 -0.04
C THR A 171 17.86 -24.99 0.72
N SER A 172 18.69 -25.63 1.57
CA SER A 172 18.19 -26.68 2.46
C SER A 172 17.20 -26.08 3.46
N ARG A 173 16.30 -26.91 3.99
CA ARG A 173 15.28 -26.46 4.95
C ARG A 173 15.88 -25.74 6.15
N GLU A 174 17.04 -26.19 6.64
CA GLU A 174 17.75 -25.59 7.78
C GLU A 174 18.37 -24.22 7.45
N GLY A 175 18.66 -23.96 6.17
CA GLY A 175 19.20 -22.69 5.69
C GLY A 175 18.12 -21.64 5.37
N MET A 176 16.84 -22.04 5.31
CA MET A 176 15.74 -21.12 5.07
C MET A 176 15.44 -20.31 6.34
N THR A 177 15.79 -19.01 6.33
CA THR A 177 15.49 -18.07 7.42
C THR A 177 14.07 -17.53 7.29
N ASP A 178 13.29 -17.53 8.37
CA ASP A 178 11.92 -17.00 8.38
C ASP A 178 11.90 -15.45 8.40
N PRO A 179 11.18 -14.76 7.49
CA PRO A 179 10.40 -15.32 6.38
C PRO A 179 11.24 -15.56 5.11
N TYR A 180 11.23 -16.82 4.63
CA TYR A 180 11.80 -17.20 3.34
C TYR A 180 10.73 -17.13 2.23
N PHE A 181 9.48 -17.44 2.57
CA PHE A 181 8.34 -17.31 1.67
C PHE A 181 7.57 -16.04 1.99
N GLU A 182 7.20 -15.29 0.96
CA GLU A 182 6.22 -14.22 1.13
C GLU A 182 4.82 -14.85 1.22
N THR A 183 4.05 -14.50 2.23
CA THR A 183 2.66 -14.92 2.36
C THR A 183 1.76 -13.74 2.68
N GLY A 184 0.51 -13.83 2.26
CA GLY A 184 -0.45 -12.77 2.55
C GLY A 184 -1.88 -13.15 2.28
N SER A 185 -2.78 -12.25 2.67
CA SER A 185 -4.22 -12.37 2.40
C SER A 185 -4.80 -11.03 1.97
N SER A 186 -5.71 -11.06 1.01
CA SER A 186 -6.37 -9.87 0.47
C SER A 186 -7.85 -10.16 0.22
N PRO A 187 -8.76 -9.19 0.36
CA PRO A 187 -10.13 -9.34 -0.13
C PRO A 187 -10.13 -9.60 -1.64
N PHE A 188 -10.93 -10.58 -2.07
CA PHE A 188 -11.20 -10.92 -3.45
C PHE A 188 -12.70 -10.74 -3.71
N LEU A 189 -13.07 -9.52 -4.04
CA LEU A 189 -14.44 -9.01 -4.17
C LEU A 189 -15.03 -9.37 -5.54
N PRO A 190 -16.36 -9.29 -5.70
CA PRO A 190 -17.03 -9.41 -7.00
C PRO A 190 -16.32 -8.59 -8.11
N ASP A 191 -16.19 -9.20 -9.29
CA ASP A 191 -15.52 -8.66 -10.48
C ASP A 191 -14.00 -8.51 -10.41
N ASP A 192 -13.37 -8.79 -9.27
CA ASP A 192 -11.91 -8.88 -9.20
C ASP A 192 -11.39 -9.99 -10.11
N LEU A 193 -10.21 -9.72 -10.65
CA LEU A 193 -9.43 -10.68 -11.42
C LEU A 193 -8.03 -10.73 -10.83
N ILE A 194 -7.45 -11.92 -10.67
CA ILE A 194 -6.01 -12.06 -10.48
C ILE A 194 -5.34 -12.55 -11.76
N LEU A 195 -4.09 -12.12 -11.93
CA LEU A 195 -3.16 -12.62 -12.93
C LEU A 195 -1.94 -13.17 -12.18
N LEU A 196 -1.63 -14.45 -12.39
CA LEU A 196 -0.32 -15.00 -12.09
C LEU A 196 0.44 -15.21 -13.39
N CYS A 197 1.73 -14.90 -13.40
CA CYS A 197 2.56 -15.11 -14.58
C CYS A 197 4.02 -15.40 -14.24
N SER A 198 4.72 -16.08 -15.17
CA SER A 198 6.18 -16.16 -15.17
C SER A 198 6.79 -14.86 -15.68
N ASP A 199 8.11 -14.72 -15.51
CA ASP A 199 8.84 -13.53 -15.94
C ASP A 199 8.77 -13.36 -17.46
N GLY A 200 8.66 -14.44 -18.24
CA GLY A 200 8.56 -14.39 -19.69
C GLY A 200 7.38 -13.58 -20.24
N LEU A 201 6.33 -13.35 -19.44
CA LEU A 201 5.31 -12.35 -19.76
C LEU A 201 5.82 -10.94 -19.50
N THR A 202 6.18 -10.65 -18.26
CA THR A 202 6.47 -9.28 -17.80
C THR A 202 7.81 -8.74 -18.29
N ASP A 203 8.70 -9.61 -18.75
CA ASP A 203 9.93 -9.21 -19.43
C ASP A 203 9.65 -8.66 -20.84
N MET A 204 8.54 -9.09 -21.46
CA MET A 204 8.20 -8.77 -22.85
C MET A 204 7.04 -7.77 -22.96
N VAL A 205 6.15 -7.73 -21.96
CA VAL A 205 4.87 -6.99 -21.99
C VAL A 205 4.77 -6.10 -20.76
N ASP A 206 4.60 -4.79 -20.98
CA ASP A 206 4.48 -3.82 -19.90
C ASP A 206 3.11 -3.87 -19.19
N ALA A 207 3.05 -3.27 -18.00
CA ALA A 207 1.83 -3.21 -17.20
C ALA A 207 0.65 -2.52 -17.91
N ALA A 208 0.92 -1.57 -18.82
CA ALA A 208 -0.13 -0.83 -19.53
C ALA A 208 -0.85 -1.72 -20.55
N LEU A 209 -0.10 -2.52 -21.31
CA LEU A 209 -0.64 -3.48 -22.27
C LEU A 209 -1.36 -4.61 -21.54
N ILE A 210 -0.79 -5.15 -20.45
CA ILE A 210 -1.47 -6.14 -19.61
C ILE A 210 -2.82 -5.58 -19.15
N THR A 211 -2.82 -4.36 -18.60
CA THR A 211 -4.03 -3.67 -18.14
C THR A 211 -5.06 -3.50 -19.26
N ALA A 212 -4.63 -3.15 -20.47
CA ALA A 212 -5.52 -3.01 -21.63
C ALA A 212 -6.18 -4.33 -22.02
N VAL A 213 -5.44 -5.44 -22.02
CA VAL A 213 -5.97 -6.78 -22.32
C VAL A 213 -6.95 -7.22 -21.23
N LEU A 214 -6.62 -7.02 -19.95
CA LEU A 214 -7.47 -7.42 -18.83
C LEU A 214 -8.77 -6.61 -18.74
N ASN A 215 -8.74 -5.35 -19.19
CA ASN A 215 -9.91 -4.47 -19.31
C ASN A 215 -10.94 -4.93 -20.35
N GLY A 216 -10.53 -5.76 -21.32
CA GLY A 216 -11.41 -6.24 -22.37
C GLY A 216 -12.61 -7.03 -21.87
N SER A 217 -13.67 -7.12 -22.66
CA SER A 217 -14.89 -7.88 -22.33
C SER A 217 -14.83 -9.36 -22.75
N GLU A 218 -13.68 -9.80 -23.26
CA GLU A 218 -13.45 -11.16 -23.74
C GLU A 218 -13.32 -12.15 -22.57
N THR A 219 -13.36 -13.44 -22.92
CA THR A 219 -13.22 -14.52 -21.95
C THR A 219 -11.80 -14.59 -21.38
N LEU A 220 -11.64 -15.24 -20.22
CA LEU A 220 -10.31 -15.45 -19.63
C LEU A 220 -9.37 -16.19 -20.59
N ALA A 221 -9.89 -17.15 -21.34
CA ALA A 221 -9.12 -17.88 -22.34
C ALA A 221 -8.55 -16.97 -23.44
N VAL A 222 -9.37 -16.05 -23.97
CA VAL A 222 -8.94 -15.11 -25.01
C VAL A 222 -7.95 -14.10 -24.44
N LYS A 223 -8.18 -13.59 -23.23
CA LYS A 223 -7.25 -12.67 -22.55
C LYS A 223 -5.89 -13.33 -22.31
N ALA A 224 -5.86 -14.54 -21.76
CA ALA A 224 -4.63 -15.26 -21.48
C ALA A 224 -3.86 -15.60 -22.78
N ALA A 225 -4.56 -16.07 -23.82
CA ALA A 225 -3.95 -16.33 -25.12
C ALA A 225 -3.36 -15.06 -25.74
N ARG A 226 -4.06 -13.92 -25.63
CA ARG A 226 -3.55 -12.63 -26.11
C ARG A 226 -2.31 -12.19 -25.35
N LEU A 227 -2.27 -12.33 -24.02
CA LEU A 227 -1.06 -11.99 -23.24
C LEU A 227 0.17 -12.81 -23.69
N VAL A 228 -0.01 -14.11 -23.91
CA VAL A 228 1.06 -14.99 -24.44
C VAL A 228 1.45 -14.59 -25.87
N GLU A 229 0.48 -14.26 -26.72
CA GLU A 229 0.74 -13.82 -28.09
C GLU A 229 1.55 -12.51 -28.12
N GLU A 230 1.16 -11.51 -27.34
CA GLU A 230 1.88 -10.23 -27.25
C GLU A 230 3.32 -10.43 -26.75
N ALA A 231 3.54 -11.28 -25.73
CA ALA A 231 4.89 -11.62 -25.26
C ALA A 231 5.74 -12.29 -26.36
N ASN A 232 5.12 -13.19 -27.11
CA ASN A 232 5.76 -13.87 -28.24
C ASN A 232 6.06 -12.93 -29.42
N LEU A 233 5.20 -11.95 -29.69
CA LEU A 233 5.42 -10.92 -30.71
C LEU A 233 6.53 -9.95 -30.32
N ALA A 234 6.66 -9.63 -29.03
CA ALA A 234 7.74 -8.82 -28.47
C ALA A 234 9.10 -9.55 -28.40
N GLY A 235 9.12 -10.86 -28.69
CA GLY A 235 10.34 -11.62 -28.93
C GLY A 235 10.31 -13.05 -28.39
N GLY A 236 9.45 -13.35 -27.42
CA GLY A 236 9.30 -14.71 -26.84
C GLY A 236 10.62 -15.31 -26.38
N LYS A 237 11.41 -14.55 -25.62
CA LYS A 237 12.78 -14.94 -25.21
C LYS A 237 12.80 -16.04 -24.15
N ASP A 238 11.71 -16.19 -23.41
CA ASP A 238 11.56 -17.20 -22.38
C ASP A 238 10.23 -17.95 -22.51
N ASN A 239 10.05 -18.97 -21.66
CA ASN A 239 8.76 -19.60 -21.45
C ASN A 239 7.76 -18.58 -20.90
N VAL A 240 6.52 -18.63 -21.37
CA VAL A 240 5.49 -17.65 -20.99
C VAL A 240 4.29 -18.39 -20.44
N THR A 241 4.02 -18.18 -19.16
CA THR A 241 2.91 -18.80 -18.45
C THR A 241 2.00 -17.77 -17.84
N VAL A 242 0.69 -17.96 -18.02
CA VAL A 242 -0.36 -17.04 -17.59
C VAL A 242 -1.50 -17.81 -16.96
N VAL A 243 -1.88 -17.44 -15.74
CA VAL A 243 -3.07 -17.95 -15.06
C VAL A 243 -3.96 -16.79 -14.63
N LEU A 244 -5.23 -16.85 -15.02
CA LEU A 244 -6.26 -15.88 -14.68
C LEU A 244 -7.33 -16.53 -13.81
N ALA A 245 -7.72 -15.85 -12.74
CA ALA A 245 -8.88 -16.24 -11.94
C ALA A 245 -9.77 -15.04 -11.63
N LYS A 246 -11.08 -15.19 -11.82
CA LYS A 246 -12.09 -14.13 -11.65
C LYS A 246 -13.05 -14.46 -10.52
N ASN A 247 -13.41 -13.46 -9.71
CA ASN A 247 -14.59 -13.55 -8.86
C ASN A 247 -15.85 -13.34 -9.72
N ASP A 248 -16.53 -14.44 -10.04
CA ASP A 248 -17.75 -14.46 -10.84
C ASP A 248 -19.03 -14.16 -10.05
N LYS A 249 -18.94 -13.80 -8.77
CA LYS A 249 -20.11 -13.42 -7.98
C LYS A 249 -20.68 -12.10 -8.45
N VAL A 250 -22.00 -11.98 -8.37
CA VAL A 250 -22.71 -10.72 -8.59
C VAL A 250 -22.49 -9.80 -7.39
N ARG A 251 -22.11 -8.55 -7.66
CA ARG A 251 -22.03 -7.51 -6.63
C ARG A 251 -23.41 -7.35 -5.98
N ALA A 252 -23.48 -7.49 -4.66
CA ALA A 252 -24.72 -7.22 -3.94
C ALA A 252 -25.10 -5.73 -4.13
N SER A 253 -26.08 -5.47 -4.98
CA SER A 253 -26.69 -4.15 -5.09
C SER A 253 -27.58 -3.94 -3.87
N TYR A 254 -27.10 -3.21 -2.88
CA TYR A 254 -27.99 -2.64 -1.88
C TYR A 254 -28.77 -1.52 -2.56
N GLU A 255 -30.00 -1.82 -2.99
CA GLU A 255 -30.97 -0.76 -3.24
C GLU A 255 -31.13 0.00 -1.93
N PHE A 256 -30.76 1.28 -1.95
CA PHE A 256 -31.09 2.19 -0.87
C PHE A 256 -32.61 2.31 -0.86
N SER A 257 -33.28 1.42 -0.10
CA SER A 257 -34.70 1.59 0.18
C SER A 257 -34.86 2.99 0.76
N LYS A 258 -35.73 3.79 0.13
CA LYS A 258 -36.09 5.14 0.55
C LYS A 258 -36.16 5.18 2.07
N THR A 259 -35.40 6.09 2.67
CA THR A 259 -35.45 6.44 4.09
C THR A 259 -36.90 6.50 4.56
N GLU A 260 -37.34 5.49 5.30
CA GLU A 260 -38.49 5.64 6.20
C GLU A 260 -38.09 6.71 7.21
N GLN A 261 -38.84 7.80 7.23
CA GLN A 261 -38.67 8.84 8.22
C GLN A 261 -38.95 8.25 9.60
N VAL A 262 -37.89 7.97 10.35
CA VAL A 262 -37.99 7.65 11.77
C VAL A 262 -38.53 8.87 12.49
N LYS A 263 -39.78 8.77 12.96
CA LYS A 263 -40.39 9.77 13.86
C LYS A 263 -39.51 9.94 15.12
N PRO A 264 -39.30 11.16 15.62
CA PRO A 264 -38.63 11.35 16.90
C PRO A 264 -39.49 10.74 18.01
N VAL A 265 -38.93 9.79 18.76
CA VAL A 265 -39.51 9.32 20.02
C VAL A 265 -39.24 10.39 21.07
N ALA A 266 -40.32 11.03 21.54
CA ALA A 266 -40.27 12.01 22.62
C ALA A 266 -40.00 11.31 23.96
N VAL A 267 -39.00 11.81 24.69
CA VAL A 267 -38.68 11.39 26.06
C VAL A 267 -39.75 11.96 27.00
N SER A 268 -40.46 11.10 27.72
CA SER A 268 -41.39 11.51 28.78
C SER A 268 -40.63 11.87 30.05
N ALA A 269 -40.72 13.13 30.48
CA ALA A 269 -40.51 13.51 31.88
C ALA A 269 -41.73 14.30 32.35
N ALA A 270 -42.47 13.69 33.27
CA ALA A 270 -43.63 14.28 33.92
C ALA A 270 -43.17 15.20 35.06
N VAL A 271 -43.50 16.50 35.01
CA VAL A 271 -43.72 17.35 36.20
C VAL A 271 -44.71 18.47 35.87
N THR A 272 -45.89 18.36 36.50
CA THR A 272 -46.80 19.39 37.07
C THR A 272 -47.33 20.58 36.26
N ALA A 273 -48.67 20.59 36.21
CA ALA A 273 -49.67 21.59 35.85
C ALA A 273 -49.36 23.10 35.95
N THR A 274 -49.87 23.88 34.99
CA THR A 274 -50.94 24.90 35.18
C THR A 274 -51.45 25.41 33.82
N GLU A 275 -52.80 25.50 33.70
CA GLU A 275 -53.67 26.46 32.97
C GLU A 275 -53.09 27.20 31.74
N SER A 276 -53.72 27.30 30.55
CA SER A 276 -55.09 27.74 30.25
C SER A 276 -55.33 27.79 28.71
N TYR A 277 -56.60 27.75 28.32
CA TYR A 277 -57.23 27.74 26.98
C TYR A 277 -56.74 28.84 26.00
N THR A 278 -56.74 28.67 24.66
CA THR A 278 -57.96 28.73 23.81
C THR A 278 -57.69 28.39 22.33
N ALA A 279 -58.80 28.01 21.68
CA ALA A 279 -59.05 27.46 20.35
C ALA A 279 -58.61 28.27 19.10
N ALA A 280 -58.38 27.59 17.97
CA ALA A 280 -59.29 27.60 16.81
C ALA A 280 -58.82 26.69 15.66
N GLU A 281 -59.79 26.02 15.06
CA GLU A 281 -59.78 25.07 13.93
C GLU A 281 -60.24 25.84 12.63
N PRO A 282 -60.52 25.23 11.45
CA PRO A 282 -59.55 24.88 10.40
C PRO A 282 -59.99 25.25 8.94
N LEU A 283 -59.21 24.77 7.95
CA LEU A 283 -59.56 24.41 6.55
C LEU A 283 -59.89 25.53 5.52
N LYS A 284 -59.21 25.49 4.35
CA LYS A 284 -59.77 24.89 3.11
C LYS A 284 -58.83 24.98 1.90
N SER A 285 -58.87 23.89 1.14
CA SER A 285 -58.32 23.62 -0.20
C SER A 285 -58.84 24.55 -1.29
N THR A 286 -58.09 24.73 -2.38
CA THR A 286 -58.61 24.61 -3.77
C THR A 286 -57.45 24.38 -4.75
N VAL A 287 -57.59 23.35 -5.60
CA VAL A 287 -56.76 23.04 -6.76
C VAL A 287 -57.32 23.75 -7.99
N LYS A 288 -56.47 24.33 -8.86
CA LYS A 288 -56.75 24.35 -10.32
C LYS A 288 -55.49 24.53 -11.18
N ALA A 289 -55.56 23.97 -12.38
CA ALA A 289 -54.50 23.51 -13.27
C ALA A 289 -53.82 24.58 -14.17
N LEU A 290 -52.72 24.15 -14.80
CA LEU A 290 -51.89 24.79 -15.83
C LEU A 290 -52.67 25.27 -17.07
N PRO A 291 -52.12 26.27 -17.80
CA PRO A 291 -51.65 25.93 -19.15
C PRO A 291 -50.35 26.62 -19.63
N GLU A 292 -49.69 25.89 -20.54
CA GLU A 292 -48.98 26.25 -21.78
C GLU A 292 -47.71 27.13 -21.85
N GLN A 293 -46.82 26.62 -22.71
CA GLN A 293 -45.49 27.08 -23.07
C GLN A 293 -45.52 28.37 -23.90
N ASN A 294 -44.53 29.24 -23.70
CA ASN A 294 -44.10 30.20 -24.72
C ASN A 294 -42.57 30.30 -24.76
N ILE A 295 -42.06 30.21 -25.99
CA ILE A 295 -40.65 30.26 -26.40
C ILE A 295 -40.12 31.70 -26.22
N VAL A 296 -38.98 31.87 -25.54
CA VAL A 296 -38.32 33.18 -25.39
C VAL A 296 -37.02 33.23 -26.19
N GLN A 297 -36.89 34.28 -27.01
CA GLN A 297 -35.78 34.60 -27.91
C GLN A 297 -34.46 34.89 -27.18
N GLN A 298 -33.34 34.44 -27.77
CA GLN A 298 -31.98 34.75 -27.34
C GLN A 298 -31.62 36.23 -27.62
N LYS A 299 -31.11 36.95 -26.60
CA LYS A 299 -30.47 38.27 -26.74
C LYS A 299 -28.94 38.14 -26.63
N SER A 300 -28.22 38.81 -27.52
CA SER A 300 -26.77 38.72 -27.72
C SER A 300 -25.94 39.24 -26.53
N GLY A 301 -25.06 38.38 -26.00
CA GLY A 301 -24.17 38.66 -24.86
C GLY A 301 -22.92 39.48 -25.20
N LYS A 302 -23.08 40.76 -25.57
CA LYS A 302 -21.94 41.69 -25.71
C LYS A 302 -21.49 42.28 -24.36
N GLY A 303 -22.38 42.43 -23.39
CA GLY A 303 -22.04 42.97 -22.06
C GLY A 303 -21.25 42.00 -21.18
N LEU A 304 -21.51 40.69 -21.31
CA LEU A 304 -20.84 39.66 -20.52
C LEU A 304 -19.35 39.52 -20.89
N ILE A 305 -19.03 39.63 -22.19
CA ILE A 305 -17.65 39.54 -22.69
C ILE A 305 -16.81 40.74 -22.21
N ILE A 306 -17.39 41.94 -22.20
CA ILE A 306 -16.71 43.14 -21.70
C ILE A 306 -16.43 43.00 -20.19
N LEU A 307 -17.40 42.51 -19.41
CA LEU A 307 -17.23 42.26 -17.98
C LEU A 307 -16.12 41.24 -17.69
N LEU A 308 -16.09 40.11 -18.42
CA LEU A 308 -15.06 39.08 -18.26
C LEU A 308 -13.66 39.55 -18.66
N SER A 309 -13.55 40.36 -19.72
CA SER A 309 -12.26 40.92 -20.15
C SER A 309 -11.69 41.91 -19.12
N ALA A 310 -12.53 42.73 -18.50
CA ALA A 310 -12.11 43.65 -17.44
C ALA A 310 -11.64 42.89 -16.20
N LEU A 311 -12.33 41.79 -15.85
CA LEU A 311 -11.98 40.96 -14.70
C LEU A 311 -10.65 40.22 -14.90
N CYS A 312 -10.37 39.74 -16.12
CA CYS A 312 -9.08 39.13 -16.47
C CYS A 312 -7.92 40.13 -16.38
N LEU A 313 -8.10 41.38 -16.84
CA LEU A 313 -7.06 42.41 -16.75
C LEU A 313 -6.78 42.80 -15.30
N LEU A 314 -7.80 42.84 -14.45
CA LEU A 314 -7.65 43.06 -13.02
C LEU A 314 -6.85 41.94 -12.35
N PHE A 315 -7.14 40.69 -12.72
CA PHE A 315 -6.44 39.51 -12.19
C PHE A 315 -4.98 39.43 -12.68
N LEU A 316 -4.71 39.88 -13.90
CA LEU A 316 -3.34 39.94 -14.42
C LEU A 316 -2.54 41.07 -13.73
N GLY A 317 -3.18 42.20 -13.43
CA GLY A 317 -2.56 43.28 -12.68
C GLY A 317 -2.20 42.89 -11.24
N THR A 318 -3.10 42.17 -10.55
CA THR A 318 -2.84 41.72 -9.18
C THR A 318 -1.76 40.66 -9.10
N THR A 319 -1.67 39.75 -10.08
CA THR A 319 -0.60 38.74 -10.12
C THR A 319 0.77 39.35 -10.43
N ILE A 320 0.85 40.32 -11.34
CA ILE A 320 2.08 41.07 -11.62
C ILE A 320 2.49 41.90 -10.40
N TRP A 321 1.55 42.54 -9.71
CA TRP A 321 1.84 43.31 -8.49
C TRP A 321 2.34 42.40 -7.36
N LEU A 322 1.70 41.25 -7.13
CA LEU A 322 2.16 40.28 -6.13
C LEU A 322 3.56 39.73 -6.46
N PHE A 323 3.84 39.46 -7.73
CA PHE A 323 5.16 39.01 -8.16
C PHE A 323 6.22 40.08 -7.90
N LEU A 324 5.95 41.34 -8.26
CA LEU A 324 6.86 42.46 -8.01
C LEU A 324 7.04 42.73 -6.51
N TYR A 325 5.96 42.67 -5.72
CA TYR A 325 5.99 42.80 -4.27
C TYR A 325 6.87 41.71 -3.64
N HIS A 326 6.72 40.46 -4.07
CA HIS A 326 7.48 39.34 -3.53
C HIS A 326 8.96 39.36 -3.93
N THR A 327 9.31 39.98 -5.06
CA THR A 327 10.70 40.21 -5.47
C THR A 327 11.37 41.42 -4.81
N ALA A 328 10.59 42.34 -4.21
CA ALA A 328 11.10 43.57 -3.62
C ALA A 328 11.43 43.45 -2.11
N GLU A 329 10.86 42.49 -1.38
CA GLU A 329 11.13 42.28 0.05
C GLU A 329 12.34 41.35 0.29
N GLY A 330 13.49 41.76 -0.24
CA GLY A 330 14.80 41.32 0.22
C GLY A 330 15.45 42.42 1.06
N THR A 331 15.59 42.18 2.36
CA THR A 331 16.43 42.87 3.36
C THR A 331 15.86 44.02 4.23
N LYS A 332 16.01 43.78 5.56
CA LYS A 332 16.23 44.66 6.73
C LYS A 332 15.04 45.14 7.61
N LEU A 333 15.06 44.55 8.83
CA LEU A 333 14.75 45.04 10.18
C LEU A 333 14.31 46.52 10.36
N GLU A 334 13.16 46.73 11.01
CA GLU A 334 13.03 47.21 12.41
C GLU A 334 11.54 47.34 12.80
N GLN A 335 11.20 46.98 14.04
CA GLN A 335 9.86 47.20 14.62
C GLN A 335 9.80 48.57 15.32
N PRO A 336 8.58 49.12 15.50
CA PRO A 336 8.23 49.55 16.85
C PRO A 336 6.84 49.09 17.31
N GLY A 337 6.84 48.46 18.48
CA GLY A 337 5.94 48.79 19.59
C GLY A 337 4.44 48.54 19.42
N THR A 338 4.00 47.33 19.77
CA THR A 338 2.73 47.19 20.48
C THR A 338 2.90 46.16 21.59
N VAL A 339 2.79 46.64 22.83
CA VAL A 339 2.85 45.85 24.06
C VAL A 339 1.63 44.95 24.10
N LEU A 340 1.78 43.76 23.53
CA LEU A 340 1.05 42.59 23.98
C LEU A 340 1.99 41.87 24.92
N VAL A 341 1.54 41.62 26.15
CA VAL A 341 2.21 40.73 27.08
C VAL A 341 2.15 39.34 26.46
N THR A 342 3.11 39.04 25.58
CA THR A 342 3.39 37.70 25.12
C THR A 342 3.86 36.93 26.34
N PRO A 343 3.32 35.73 26.64
CA PRO A 343 4.05 34.84 27.53
C PRO A 343 5.43 34.68 26.92
N VAL A 344 6.46 35.06 27.67
CA VAL A 344 7.86 34.85 27.29
C VAL A 344 7.95 33.38 26.93
N LYS A 345 8.09 33.07 25.62
CA LYS A 345 8.45 31.71 25.20
C LYS A 345 9.73 31.40 25.96
N PRO A 346 9.75 30.38 26.85
CA PRO A 346 10.97 30.05 27.56
C PRO A 346 12.05 29.84 26.50
N GLY A 347 13.20 30.49 26.67
CA GLY A 347 14.35 30.16 25.84
C GLY A 347 14.57 28.65 25.92
N LEU A 348 14.80 28.02 24.76
CA LEU A 348 15.15 26.61 24.65
C LEU A 348 16.12 26.22 25.77
N ASN A 349 15.78 25.20 26.55
CA ASN A 349 16.70 24.77 27.59
C ASN A 349 18.02 24.32 26.94
N PRO A 350 19.16 24.40 27.65
CA PRO A 350 20.47 24.14 27.04
C PRO A 350 20.61 22.75 26.40
N GLN A 351 19.85 21.75 26.87
CA GLN A 351 19.92 20.38 26.38
C GLN A 351 19.09 20.19 25.12
N GLU A 352 17.87 20.73 25.10
CA GLU A 352 16.98 20.81 23.95
C GLU A 352 17.63 21.59 22.79
N LYS A 353 18.29 22.72 23.12
CA LYS A 353 19.07 23.49 22.14
C LYS A 353 20.21 22.65 21.56
N LYS A 354 20.96 21.95 22.40
CA LYS A 354 22.07 21.09 21.96
C LYS A 354 21.60 19.97 21.02
N ILE A 355 20.47 19.33 21.30
CA ILE A 355 19.90 18.30 20.41
C ILE A 355 19.45 18.93 19.09
N SER A 356 18.81 20.08 19.14
CA SER A 356 18.37 20.81 17.94
C SER A 356 19.55 21.21 17.06
N ASP A 357 20.62 21.75 17.66
CA ASP A 357 21.84 22.14 16.96
C ASP A 357 22.57 20.92 16.36
N MET A 358 22.57 19.78 17.06
CA MET A 358 23.10 18.52 16.54
C MET A 358 22.29 18.02 15.34
N LEU A 359 20.96 18.10 15.38
CA LEU A 359 20.10 17.72 14.24
C LEU A 359 20.36 18.59 13.01
N LEU A 360 20.55 19.90 13.22
CA LEU A 360 20.82 20.86 12.13
C LEU A 360 22.23 20.72 11.55
N SER A 361 23.24 20.48 12.38
CA SER A 361 24.66 20.45 11.96
C SER A 361 25.18 19.07 11.55
N LEU A 362 24.36 18.02 11.67
CA LEU A 362 24.74 16.65 11.37
C LEU A 362 25.07 16.50 9.87
N LYS A 363 26.27 16.00 9.53
CA LYS A 363 26.76 15.84 8.14
C LYS A 363 26.42 14.50 7.48
N GLY A 364 25.81 13.57 8.20
CA GLY A 364 25.37 12.27 7.69
C GLY A 364 24.00 11.89 8.25
N ASP A 365 23.64 10.61 8.12
CA ASP A 365 22.28 10.18 8.44
C ASP A 365 22.14 9.68 9.88
N THR A 366 23.22 9.37 10.60
CA THR A 366 23.14 8.79 11.94
C THR A 366 23.42 9.82 13.04
N LEU A 367 22.45 10.05 13.93
CA LEU A 367 22.62 10.84 15.14
C LEU A 367 22.72 9.91 16.35
N LEU A 368 23.81 10.00 17.10
CA LEU A 368 24.01 9.26 18.35
C LEU A 368 23.80 10.17 19.55
N LEU A 369 22.81 9.85 20.40
CA LEU A 369 22.62 10.50 21.71
C LEU A 369 23.09 9.57 22.82
N ALA A 370 23.91 10.06 23.74
CA ALA A 370 24.39 9.25 24.87
C ALA A 370 24.00 9.89 26.21
N ASP A 371 23.59 9.06 27.17
CA ASP A 371 23.23 9.50 28.54
C ASP A 371 24.41 10.08 29.33
N THR A 372 25.64 9.83 28.87
CA THR A 372 26.85 10.51 29.34
C THR A 372 26.92 11.99 28.94
N VAL A 373 26.17 12.40 27.91
CA VAL A 373 26.21 13.75 27.33
C VAL A 373 24.99 14.59 27.72
N PHE A 374 23.86 13.94 28.01
CA PHE A 374 22.59 14.57 28.33
C PHE A 374 22.13 14.18 29.74
N LYS A 375 21.67 15.17 30.51
CA LYS A 375 21.02 14.93 31.80
C LYS A 375 19.62 14.37 31.50
N VAL A 376 19.32 13.22 32.08
CA VAL A 376 18.04 12.54 31.90
C VAL A 376 17.13 12.85 33.09
N PRO A 377 15.85 13.21 32.89
CA PRO A 377 15.17 13.38 31.61
C PRO A 377 15.55 14.71 30.92
N VAL A 378 15.61 14.69 29.59
CA VAL A 378 15.73 15.90 28.77
C VAL A 378 14.35 16.50 28.61
N LEU A 379 14.13 17.66 29.21
CA LEU A 379 12.86 18.37 29.08
C LEU A 379 12.73 18.96 27.67
N LEU A 380 11.56 18.83 27.05
CA LEU A 380 11.24 19.46 25.78
C LEU A 380 10.14 20.51 25.98
N SER A 381 10.45 21.75 25.63
CA SER A 381 9.52 22.87 25.66
C SER A 381 8.86 23.11 24.30
N GLN A 382 9.38 22.46 23.24
CA GLN A 382 8.80 22.42 21.91
C GLN A 382 9.13 21.10 21.19
N ALA A 383 8.55 20.91 20.01
CA ALA A 383 8.79 19.72 19.20
C ALA A 383 10.17 19.77 18.55
N LEU A 384 10.89 18.65 18.59
CA LEU A 384 12.11 18.47 17.81
C LEU A 384 11.72 18.16 16.36
N THR A 385 12.06 19.07 15.44
CA THR A 385 11.74 18.94 14.02
C THR A 385 12.86 18.25 13.25
N ILE A 386 12.52 17.21 12.48
CA ILE A 386 13.45 16.48 11.61
C ILE A 386 13.14 16.86 10.16
N ASP A 387 13.96 17.71 9.56
CA ASP A 387 13.79 18.20 8.18
C ASP A 387 14.90 17.66 7.25
N ARG A 388 14.93 16.33 7.08
CA ARG A 388 15.94 15.63 6.27
C ARG A 388 15.36 14.38 5.61
N ASP A 389 15.94 13.96 4.48
CA ASP A 389 15.52 12.75 3.75
C ASP A 389 15.65 11.48 4.62
N THR A 390 16.81 11.29 5.26
CA THR A 390 17.11 10.10 6.07
C THR A 390 17.66 10.49 7.44
N LEU A 391 17.19 9.83 8.51
CA LEU A 391 17.77 9.94 9.85
C LEU A 391 17.74 8.60 10.58
N ILE A 392 18.84 8.20 11.18
CA ILE A 392 18.94 7.08 12.11
C ILE A 392 19.33 7.67 13.47
N LEU A 393 18.34 7.88 14.33
CA LEU A 393 18.55 8.32 15.70
C LEU A 393 18.81 7.08 16.57
N LYS A 394 20.04 6.91 17.02
CA LYS A 394 20.40 5.86 17.99
C LYS A 394 20.67 6.51 19.32
N THR A 395 20.23 5.89 20.40
CA THR A 395 20.70 6.27 21.73
C THR A 395 21.59 5.20 22.35
N LYS A 396 22.54 5.65 23.18
CA LYS A 396 23.39 4.81 24.00
C LYS A 396 23.07 5.11 25.46
N GLY A 397 22.46 4.13 26.13
CA GLY A 397 21.95 4.29 27.50
C GLY A 397 20.46 4.64 27.54
N ASN A 398 19.98 5.11 28.68
CA ASN A 398 18.55 5.39 28.89
C ASN A 398 18.26 6.88 28.67
N ILE A 399 18.10 7.31 27.41
CA ILE A 399 17.65 8.67 27.09
C ILE A 399 16.13 8.75 27.24
N VAL A 400 15.67 9.71 28.04
CA VAL A 400 14.27 10.03 28.26
C VAL A 400 14.03 11.46 27.81
N PHE A 401 13.10 11.65 26.87
CA PHE A 401 12.52 12.96 26.59
C PHE A 401 11.23 13.09 27.37
N GLN A 402 11.08 14.21 28.07
CA GLN A 402 9.90 14.48 28.88
C GLN A 402 9.31 15.83 28.50
N SER A 403 7.99 15.90 28.34
CA SER A 403 7.32 17.18 28.10
C SER A 403 7.51 18.11 29.29
N ASP A 404 7.84 19.38 29.03
CA ASP A 404 7.63 20.43 30.02
C ASP A 404 6.13 20.49 30.38
N SER A 405 5.80 20.70 31.65
CA SER A 405 4.43 20.77 32.17
C SER A 405 3.57 21.80 31.42
N ALA A 406 4.18 22.87 30.91
CA ALA A 406 3.53 23.91 30.11
C ALA A 406 3.40 23.54 28.62
N TYR A 407 4.17 22.56 28.13
CA TYR A 407 4.14 22.11 26.75
C TYR A 407 3.09 21.00 26.55
N LYS A 408 2.32 21.11 25.45
CA LYS A 408 1.25 20.16 25.08
C LYS A 408 1.40 19.62 23.66
N GLY A 409 2.47 19.98 22.95
CA GLY A 409 2.66 19.52 21.58
C GLY A 409 3.33 18.15 21.47
N PRO A 410 3.68 17.73 20.24
CA PRO A 410 4.36 16.47 20.01
C PRO A 410 5.83 16.50 20.43
N ALA A 411 6.42 15.37 20.82
CA ALA A 411 7.86 15.31 21.12
C ALA A 411 8.70 15.50 19.84
N LEU A 412 8.31 14.82 18.75
CA LEU A 412 9.04 14.79 17.49
C LEU A 412 8.10 15.07 16.32
N ILE A 413 8.52 15.91 15.38
CA ILE A 413 7.82 16.15 14.11
C ILE A 413 8.79 15.87 12.97
N LEU A 414 8.46 14.90 12.13
CA LEU A 414 9.17 14.67 10.88
C LEU A 414 8.61 15.63 9.83
N SER A 415 9.43 16.12 8.91
CA SER A 415 8.95 16.89 7.76
C SER A 415 8.28 15.96 6.71
N PRO A 416 7.43 16.50 5.82
CA PRO A 416 6.90 15.74 4.67
C PRO A 416 7.97 15.22 3.70
N LYS A 417 9.19 15.76 3.75
CA LYS A 417 10.32 15.36 2.89
C LYS A 417 11.06 14.13 3.43
N CYS A 418 10.83 13.76 4.68
CA CYS A 418 11.43 12.57 5.27
C CYS A 418 11.02 11.32 4.48
N LYS A 419 12.01 10.55 4.04
CA LYS A 419 11.84 9.25 3.37
C LYS A 419 12.03 8.10 4.34
N TYR A 420 13.01 8.19 5.23
CA TYR A 420 13.27 7.14 6.22
C TYR A 420 13.88 7.69 7.51
N VAL A 421 13.19 7.50 8.62
CA VAL A 421 13.59 7.93 9.96
C VAL A 421 13.49 6.73 10.89
N LYS A 422 14.62 6.20 11.31
CA LYS A 422 14.70 5.15 12.32
C LYS A 422 15.01 5.78 13.68
N ILE A 423 14.19 5.48 14.69
CA ILE A 423 14.48 5.81 16.09
C ILE A 423 14.71 4.52 16.85
N ASP A 424 15.92 4.35 17.37
CA ASP A 424 16.35 3.16 18.11
C ASP A 424 16.67 3.54 19.56
N GLN A 425 15.91 2.94 20.49
CA GLN A 425 16.07 3.06 21.93
C GLN A 425 15.80 4.49 22.47
N LEU A 426 14.55 4.84 22.79
CA LEU A 426 14.20 6.16 23.34
C LEU A 426 12.93 6.06 24.20
N VAL A 427 12.88 6.81 25.30
CA VAL A 427 11.66 6.92 26.12
C VAL A 427 11.05 8.31 25.94
N LEU A 428 9.75 8.37 25.64
CA LEU A 428 8.98 9.62 25.58
C LEU A 428 7.96 9.66 26.71
N GLU A 429 8.00 10.70 27.54
CA GLU A 429 7.14 10.83 28.71
C GLU A 429 6.27 12.10 28.69
N ASN A 430 5.00 11.97 29.05
CA ASN A 430 4.06 13.07 29.31
C ASN A 430 3.74 13.96 28.11
N PHE A 431 3.88 13.47 26.88
CA PHE A 431 3.49 14.21 25.68
C PHE A 431 2.04 13.91 25.27
N GLU A 432 1.36 14.86 24.64
CA GLU A 432 0.06 14.56 24.00
C GLU A 432 0.26 13.62 22.81
N THR A 433 1.28 13.88 21.99
CA THR A 433 1.66 13.02 20.86
C THR A 433 3.15 12.70 20.93
N GLY A 434 3.53 11.44 20.74
CA GLY A 434 4.94 11.05 20.75
C GLY A 434 5.66 11.52 19.49
N VAL A 435 5.29 10.95 18.35
CA VAL A 435 5.90 11.26 17.06
C VAL A 435 4.84 11.61 16.02
N VAL A 436 4.99 12.75 15.34
CA VAL A 436 4.22 13.09 14.14
C VAL A 436 5.06 12.73 12.92
N SER A 437 4.57 11.79 12.11
CA SER A 437 5.22 11.33 10.89
C SER A 437 4.36 11.70 9.68
N TYR A 438 5.01 12.02 8.55
CA TYR A 438 4.33 12.12 7.27
C TYR A 438 4.61 10.86 6.44
N ASN A 439 3.59 10.37 5.73
CA ASN A 439 3.66 9.16 4.88
C ASN A 439 4.17 7.94 5.66
N ASN A 440 4.99 7.05 5.09
CA ASN A 440 5.52 5.83 5.72
C ASN A 440 6.96 5.94 6.23
N ALA A 441 7.44 7.15 6.48
CA ALA A 441 8.86 7.41 6.70
C ALA A 441 9.40 7.08 8.11
N LEU A 442 8.65 6.43 9.01
CA LEU A 442 9.08 6.25 10.41
C LEU A 442 9.18 4.76 10.80
N ASP A 443 10.38 4.34 11.20
CA ASP A 443 10.71 3.06 11.83
C ASP A 443 11.05 3.30 13.31
N LEU A 444 10.40 2.56 14.21
CA LEU A 444 10.60 2.66 15.66
C LEU A 444 11.09 1.32 16.19
N LYS A 445 12.24 1.34 16.88
CA LYS A 445 12.83 0.15 17.51
C LYS A 445 13.11 0.45 18.98
N ASN A 446 12.66 -0.41 19.88
CA ASN A 446 12.89 -0.28 21.33
C ASN A 446 12.43 1.07 21.92
N ILE A 447 11.28 1.60 21.46
CA ILE A 447 10.73 2.87 21.94
C ILE A 447 9.70 2.63 23.03
N ARG A 448 9.76 3.41 24.10
CA ARG A 448 8.77 3.39 25.18
C ARG A 448 8.01 4.71 25.25
N PHE A 449 6.68 4.64 25.30
CA PHE A 449 5.80 5.78 25.45
C PHE A 449 5.12 5.72 26.82
N ASN A 450 5.50 6.61 27.75
CA ASN A 450 4.92 6.66 29.09
C ASN A 450 3.99 7.88 29.18
N GLN A 451 2.72 7.66 29.51
CA GLN A 451 1.72 8.73 29.60
C GLN A 451 1.65 9.60 28.34
N VAL A 452 1.73 8.95 27.17
CA VAL A 452 1.58 9.60 25.86
C VAL A 452 0.23 9.19 25.25
N ASN A 453 -0.64 10.16 24.94
CA ASN A 453 -1.99 9.87 24.45
C ASN A 453 -1.97 9.26 23.05
N TYR A 454 -1.15 9.81 22.16
CA TYR A 454 -0.99 9.34 20.78
C TYR A 454 0.49 8.99 20.53
N PRO A 455 0.93 7.72 20.72
CA PRO A 455 2.32 7.32 20.53
C PRO A 455 2.89 7.74 19.18
N VAL A 456 2.14 7.48 18.10
CA VAL A 456 2.48 7.96 16.77
C VAL A 456 1.22 8.50 16.08
N GLN A 457 1.34 9.70 15.51
CA GLN A 457 0.34 10.28 14.62
C GLN A 457 0.91 10.35 13.21
N VAL A 458 0.28 9.66 12.26
CA VAL A 458 0.68 9.73 10.84
C VAL A 458 -0.23 10.72 10.11
N ARG A 459 0.36 11.67 9.40
CA ARG A 459 -0.33 12.66 8.57
C ARG A 459 -0.02 12.39 7.11
N PHE A 460 -1.03 12.43 6.26
CA PHE A 460 -0.86 12.31 4.82
C PHE A 460 -1.05 13.71 4.21
N VAL A 461 -0.03 14.17 3.49
CA VAL A 461 -0.13 15.40 2.69
C VAL A 461 -0.44 14.97 1.28
N PHE A 462 -1.62 15.36 0.81
CA PHE A 462 -2.05 15.10 -0.55
C PHE A 462 -1.77 16.33 -1.43
N PRO A 463 -1.42 16.14 -2.71
CA PRO A 463 -1.24 17.26 -3.64
C PRO A 463 -2.57 18.00 -3.88
N ASP A 464 -2.50 19.27 -4.28
CA ASP A 464 -3.65 20.17 -4.49
C ASP A 464 -4.59 19.78 -5.67
N GLN A 465 -4.45 18.57 -6.24
CA GLN A 465 -5.29 18.10 -7.34
C GLN A 465 -6.44 17.19 -6.86
N PHE A 466 -7.58 17.33 -7.53
CA PHE A 466 -8.92 16.96 -7.07
C PHE A 466 -9.21 15.45 -6.92
N TYR A 467 -8.24 14.56 -7.12
CA TYR A 467 -8.44 13.11 -6.96
C TYR A 467 -7.24 12.46 -6.27
N VAL A 468 -7.49 11.95 -5.06
CA VAL A 468 -6.55 11.13 -4.29
C VAL A 468 -7.12 9.73 -4.21
N ASN A 469 -6.60 8.80 -5.02
CA ASN A 469 -6.96 7.39 -4.99
C ASN A 469 -5.79 6.59 -4.41
N GLY A 470 -6.00 5.89 -3.30
CA GLY A 470 -4.97 5.06 -2.66
C GLY A 470 -5.44 4.43 -1.35
N ARG A 471 -4.83 3.30 -0.96
CA ARG A 471 -5.02 2.72 0.38
C ARG A 471 -3.94 3.25 1.31
N LEU A 472 -4.33 3.78 2.46
CA LEU A 472 -3.39 4.05 3.55
C LEU A 472 -2.91 2.69 4.06
N SER A 473 -1.61 2.41 3.91
CA SER A 473 -1.03 1.14 4.36
C SER A 473 -1.32 0.93 5.84
N LYS A 474 -1.79 -0.26 6.22
CA LYS A 474 -1.92 -0.64 7.62
C LYS A 474 -0.50 -0.78 8.18
N ARG A 475 -0.02 0.19 8.96
CA ARG A 475 1.26 0.03 9.66
C ARG A 475 1.11 -1.04 10.73
N ASN A 476 1.91 -2.09 10.64
CA ASN A 476 2.04 -3.10 11.69
C ASN A 476 2.94 -2.53 12.80
N TYR A 477 2.37 -1.75 13.72
CA TYR A 477 3.05 -1.50 14.98
C TYR A 477 2.91 -2.75 15.85
N ALA A 478 3.95 -3.58 15.89
CA ALA A 478 4.07 -4.60 16.91
C ALA A 478 4.40 -3.89 18.23
N ALA A 479 3.42 -3.80 19.13
CA ALA A 479 3.66 -3.35 20.49
C ALA A 479 4.28 -4.52 21.27
N ASP A 480 5.61 -4.50 21.43
CA ASP A 480 6.25 -5.37 22.40
C ASP A 480 5.84 -4.89 23.80
N SER A 481 4.96 -5.67 24.44
CA SER A 481 4.53 -5.58 25.85
C SER A 481 3.40 -4.58 26.19
N LEU A 482 2.16 -5.04 26.10
CA LEU A 482 1.21 -4.78 27.19
C LEU A 482 1.42 -5.85 28.26
N ALA A 483 1.94 -5.46 29.42
CA ALA A 483 1.72 -6.25 30.61
C ALA A 483 0.20 -6.37 30.80
N LYS A 484 -0.32 -7.60 30.75
CA LYS A 484 -1.69 -7.91 31.19
C LYS A 484 -1.88 -7.31 32.58
N LYS A 485 -2.86 -6.43 32.73
CA LYS A 485 -3.55 -6.19 34.00
C LYS A 485 -5.02 -6.46 33.78
#